data_AF-A0A174WVA4-F1
#
_entry.id   AF-A0A174WVA4-F1
#
_cell.length_a   1.000
_cell.length_b   1.000
_cell.length_c   1.000
_cell.angle_alpha   90.00
_cell.angle_beta   90.00
_cell.angle_gamma   90.00
#
_symmetry.space_group_name_H-M   'P 1'
#
loop_
_entity.id
_entity.type
_entity.pdbx_description
1 polymer ?
#
loop_
_entity_poly.entity_id
_entity_poly.type
_entity_poly.pdbx_seq_one_letter_code
_entity_poly.pdbx_strand_id
1 'polypeptide(L)'
;MNNGQKIKYMELCLAVAREEVEYAELYKEKEPDYDEDFDAWCVYTRSHRNPNKALITDNLRNVARTAFILAKEINVSGFFRE
;
A
#
# COMPACT_ATOMS: atom_id res chain seq x y z
N MET A 1 -5.52 20.38 4.54
CA MET A 1 -4.18 19.88 4.94
C MET A 1 -3.13 20.86 4.46
N ASN A 2 -2.22 21.29 5.33
CA ASN A 2 -1.02 22.00 4.90
C ASN A 2 -0.05 21.05 4.16
N ASN A 3 1.01 21.59 3.57
CA ASN A 3 1.97 20.81 2.78
C ASN A 3 2.60 19.65 3.58
N GLY A 4 2.97 19.89 4.84
CA GLY A 4 3.52 18.86 5.72
C GLY A 4 2.52 17.74 6.03
N GLN A 5 1.25 18.07 6.24
CA GLN A 5 0.19 17.09 6.44
C GLN A 5 -0.07 16.25 5.19
N LYS A 6 0.05 16.83 3.98
CA LYS A 6 -0.05 16.10 2.71
C LYS A 6 1.09 15.10 2.56
N ILE A 7 2.31 15.49 2.89
CA ILE A 7 3.46 14.58 2.91
C ILE A 7 3.24 13.46 3.92
N LYS A 8 2.80 13.79 5.14
CA LYS A 8 2.53 12.78 6.17
C LYS A 8 1.46 11.78 5.76
N TYR A 9 0.40 12.26 5.10
CA TYR A 9 -0.64 11.40 4.53
C TYR A 9 -0.06 10.44 3.48
N MET A 10 0.79 10.92 2.58
CA MET A 10 1.45 10.06 1.58
C MET A 10 2.35 9.01 2.24
N GLU A 11 3.11 9.35 3.29
CA GLU A 11 3.90 8.38 4.06
C GLU A 11 3.04 7.27 4.64
N LEU A 12 1.87 7.60 5.21
CA LEU A 12 0.95 6.61 5.76
C LEU A 12 0.38 5.70 4.67
N CYS A 13 0.00 6.25 3.52
CA CYS A 13 -0.44 5.44 2.38
C CYS A 13 0.66 4.47 1.90
N LEU A 14 1.90 4.94 1.80
CA LEU A 14 3.04 4.09 1.42
C LEU A 14 3.32 3.02 2.46
N ALA A 15 3.23 3.34 3.76
CA ALA A 15 3.42 2.37 4.84
C ALA A 15 2.39 1.23 4.74
N VAL A 16 1.10 1.57 4.58
CA VAL A 16 0.04 0.57 4.42
C VAL A 16 0.25 -0.29 3.17
N ALA A 17 0.60 0.33 2.04
CA ALA A 17 0.88 -0.41 0.81
C ALA A 17 2.06 -1.37 0.97
N ARG A 18 3.14 -0.94 1.63
CA ARG A 18 4.33 -1.75 1.87
C ARG A 18 4.03 -2.92 2.81
N GLU A 19 3.39 -2.67 3.95
CA GLU A 19 3.02 -3.73 4.91
C GLU A 19 2.15 -4.80 4.26
N GLU A 20 1.24 -4.40 3.36
CA GLU A 20 0.39 -5.34 2.63
C GLU A 20 1.16 -6.14 1.58
N VAL A 21 2.14 -5.54 0.90
CA VAL A 21 3.05 -6.24 -0.02
C VAL A 21 3.90 -7.27 0.74
N GLU A 22 4.53 -6.86 1.84
CA GLU A 22 5.34 -7.75 2.68
C GLU A 22 4.49 -8.92 3.21
N TYR A 23 3.26 -8.66 3.63
CA TYR A 23 2.33 -9.71 4.04
C TYR A 23 1.97 -10.64 2.87
N ALA A 24 1.74 -10.12 1.67
CA ALA A 24 1.44 -10.93 0.49
C ALA A 24 2.59 -11.86 0.10
N GLU A 25 3.83 -11.38 0.19
CA GLU A 25 5.03 -12.17 -0.06
C GLU A 25 5.18 -13.29 0.98
N LEU A 26 5.04 -12.97 2.27
CA LEU A 26 5.08 -13.95 3.35
C LEU A 26 3.93 -14.96 3.28
N TYR A 27 2.74 -14.52 2.88
CA TYR A 27 1.59 -15.40 2.68
C TYR A 27 1.92 -16.44 1.61
N LYS A 28 2.41 -15.99 0.45
CA LYS A 28 2.78 -16.87 -0.67
C LYS A 28 3.93 -17.81 -0.34
N GLU A 29 4.92 -17.36 0.43
CA GLU A 29 6.05 -18.19 0.87
C GLU A 29 5.60 -19.34 1.79
N LYS A 30 4.58 -19.10 2.62
CA LYS A 30 4.11 -20.04 3.64
C LYS A 30 2.85 -20.81 3.23
N GLU A 31 2.25 -20.47 2.09
CA GLU A 31 1.07 -21.14 1.56
C GLU A 31 1.45 -22.58 1.16
N PRO A 32 0.78 -23.61 1.73
CA PRO A 32 0.98 -24.99 1.31
C PRO A 32 0.63 -25.17 -0.16
N ASP A 33 1.29 -26.10 -0.86
CA ASP A 33 0.92 -26.40 -2.23
C ASP A 33 -0.47 -27.06 -2.28
N TYR A 34 -1.34 -26.51 -3.14
CA TYR A 34 -2.72 -26.95 -3.30
C TYR A 34 -2.83 -28.40 -3.80
N ASP A 35 -1.94 -28.79 -4.72
CA ASP A 35 -1.95 -30.10 -5.36
C ASP A 35 -1.26 -31.17 -4.48
N GLU A 36 -0.32 -30.75 -3.60
CA GLU A 36 0.36 -31.66 -2.67
C GLU A 36 -0.43 -31.93 -1.38
N ASP A 37 -1.03 -30.89 -0.77
CA ASP A 37 -1.78 -31.02 0.50
C ASP A 37 -2.95 -30.03 0.56
N PHE A 38 -4.05 -30.44 -0.08
CA PHE A 38 -5.30 -29.67 -0.14
C PHE A 38 -5.89 -29.33 1.23
N ASP A 39 -5.76 -30.24 2.22
CA ASP A 39 -6.31 -30.02 3.56
C ASP A 39 -5.50 -28.95 4.30
N ALA A 40 -4.17 -29.02 4.23
CA ALA A 40 -3.30 -27.98 4.78
C ALA A 40 -3.53 -26.63 4.09
N TRP A 41 -3.66 -26.60 2.76
CA TRP A 41 -4.00 -25.39 2.01
C TRP A 41 -5.36 -24.81 2.43
N CYS A 42 -6.38 -25.65 2.59
CA CYS A 42 -7.72 -25.24 3.05
C CYS A 42 -7.69 -24.65 4.46
N VAL A 43 -6.93 -25.25 5.38
CA VAL A 43 -6.76 -24.70 6.73
C VAL A 43 -6.03 -23.36 6.66
N TYR A 44 -4.93 -23.30 5.89
CA TYR A 44 -4.12 -22.09 5.76
C TYR A 44 -4.92 -20.89 5.25
N THR A 45 -5.65 -21.07 4.14
CA THR A 45 -6.45 -20.01 3.50
C THR A 45 -7.64 -19.55 4.33
N ARG A 46 -8.17 -20.41 5.23
CA ARG A 46 -9.26 -20.06 6.16
C ARG A 46 -8.77 -19.41 7.45
N SER A 47 -7.56 -19.74 7.90
CA SER A 47 -6.99 -19.21 9.14
C SER A 47 -6.25 -17.89 8.97
N HIS A 48 -5.89 -17.53 7.73
CA HIS A 48 -5.20 -16.27 7.42
C HIS A 48 -6.10 -15.34 6.61
N ARG A 49 -5.90 -14.03 6.76
CA ARG A 49 -6.54 -13.06 5.87
C ARG A 49 -5.92 -13.17 4.48
N ASN A 50 -6.71 -12.99 3.43
CA ASN A 50 -6.16 -12.93 2.08
C ASN A 50 -5.44 -11.59 1.85
N PRO A 51 -4.28 -11.58 1.17
CA PRO A 51 -3.64 -10.34 0.75
C PRO A 51 -4.56 -9.49 -0.12
N ASN A 52 -4.60 -8.19 0.15
CA ASN A 52 -5.53 -7.25 -0.43
C ASN A 52 -4.84 -6.36 -1.49
N LYS A 53 -4.92 -6.82 -2.73
CA LYS A 53 -4.42 -6.07 -3.90
C LYS A 53 -5.04 -4.68 -4.03
N ALA A 54 -6.34 -4.53 -3.74
CA ALA A 54 -7.01 -3.24 -3.83
C ALA A 54 -6.41 -2.23 -2.85
N LEU A 55 -6.17 -2.66 -1.60
CA LEU A 55 -5.55 -1.84 -0.55
C LEU A 55 -4.18 -1.29 -0.98
N ILE A 56 -3.34 -2.11 -1.60
CA ILE A 56 -2.05 -1.66 -2.16
C ILE A 56 -2.30 -0.61 -3.26
N THR A 57 -3.08 -0.96 -4.28
CA THR A 57 -3.24 -0.09 -5.45
C THR A 57 -3.94 1.23 -5.14
N ASP A 58 -4.89 1.24 -4.22
CA ASP A 58 -5.63 2.45 -3.86
C ASP A 58 -4.78 3.40 -3.04
N ASN A 59 -3.95 2.89 -2.12
CA ASN A 59 -3.00 3.72 -1.39
C ASN A 59 -1.93 4.31 -2.32
N LEU A 60 -1.41 3.54 -3.28
CA LEU A 60 -0.48 4.07 -4.28
C LEU A 60 -1.13 5.15 -5.16
N ARG A 61 -2.38 4.96 -5.57
CA ARG A 61 -3.15 5.99 -6.31
C ARG A 61 -3.36 7.25 -5.47
N ASN A 62 -3.61 7.11 -4.17
CA ASN A 62 -3.76 8.25 -3.28
C ASN A 62 -2.46 9.06 -3.18
N VAL A 63 -1.31 8.38 -3.06
CA VAL A 63 0.01 9.03 -3.12
C VAL A 63 0.19 9.79 -4.43
N ALA A 64 -0.08 9.14 -5.58
CA ALA A 64 0.08 9.79 -6.89
C ALA A 64 -0.78 11.05 -7.03
N ARG A 65 -2.05 10.98 -6.59
CA ARG A 65 -2.97 12.14 -6.61
C ARG A 65 -2.50 13.26 -5.69
N THR A 66 -2.14 12.94 -4.46
CA THR A 66 -1.69 13.94 -3.48
C THR A 66 -0.37 14.58 -3.89
N ALA A 67 0.58 13.79 -4.39
CA ALA A 67 1.86 14.29 -4.89
C ALA A 67 1.67 15.27 -6.04
N PHE A 68 0.82 14.92 -7.01
CA PHE A 68 0.52 15.79 -8.14
C PHE A 68 -0.08 17.14 -7.71
N ILE A 69 -1.06 17.10 -6.79
CA ILE A 69 -1.68 18.31 -6.25
C ILE A 69 -0.66 19.16 -5.48
N LEU A 70 0.13 18.53 -4.60
CA LEU A 70 1.12 19.22 -3.77
C LEU A 70 2.21 19.89 -4.62
N ALA A 71 2.71 19.20 -5.65
CA ALA A 71 3.71 19.76 -6.55
C ALA A 71 3.18 21.03 -7.26
N LYS A 72 1.93 20.99 -7.73
CA LYS A 72 1.29 22.17 -8.35
C LYS A 72 1.14 23.32 -7.35
N GLU A 73 0.72 23.03 -6.12
CA GLU A 73 0.57 24.05 -5.07
C GLU A 73 1.90 24.69 -4.68
N ILE A 74 2.98 23.90 -4.59
CA ILE A 74 4.33 24.39 -4.33
C ILE A 74 4.79 25.31 -5.46
N ASN A 75 4.64 24.89 -6.72
CA ASN A 75 5.07 25.66 -7.89
C ASN A 75 4.32 27.00 -8.03
N VAL A 76 3.04 27.05 -7.64
CA VAL A 76 2.26 28.30 -7.69
C VAL A 76 2.50 29.16 -6.44
N SER A 77 3.04 28.59 -5.36
CA SER A 77 3.32 29.35 -4.15
C SER A 77 4.56 30.22 -4.32
N GLY A 78 4.42 31.53 -4.13
CA GLY A 78 5.57 32.45 -4.09
C GLY A 78 6.47 32.30 -2.85
N PHE A 79 6.25 31.27 -2.04
CA PHE A 79 7.03 30.98 -0.84
C PHE A 79 8.31 30.20 -1.16
N PHE A 80 8.25 29.28 -2.14
CA PHE A 80 9.41 28.53 -2.60
C PHE A 80 10.03 29.26 -3.81
N ARG A 81 11.36 29.40 -3.82
CA ARG A 81 12.11 29.98 -4.95
C ARG A 81 12.58 28.86 -5.87
N GLU A 82 12.57 29.12 -7.17
CA GLU A 82 13.20 28.25 -8.18
C GLU A 82 14.72 28.18 -8.02
#